data_AF-C9EID9-F1
#
_entry.id   AF-C9EID9-F1
#
_cell.length_a   1.000
_cell.length_b   1.000
_cell.length_c   1.000
_cell.angle_alpha   90.00
_cell.angle_beta   90.00
_cell.angle_gamma   90.00
#
_symmetry.space_group_name_H-M   'P 1'
#
loop_
_entity.id
_entity.type
_entity.pdbx_description
1 polymer ?
#
loop_
_entity_poly.entity_id
_entity_poly.type
_entity_poly.pdbx_seq_one_letter_code
_entity_poly.pdbx_strand_id
1 'polypeptide(L)'
;GWVSGNKNTRDADCDTGTCIHNEWSSWTTCKDPCSNTETMSRNRTVKTVSQNWASIPCRDETQIQLCSENPQSIETCETCLVGSWSEWSDCSTSCGEGNRIRTREITKPPLNGDDSKCPELIEKESCNKDVECPHVQCELGEWSSWSPCSVTCGCGTTTRNREVKGENCTELPTESKKCNLANCDDNSASCTAVMSVWSEWSVCSEKCDQGVVRRYRDFDFTKIGVFGYNPPGTSEEQNKVREICKDTPTLEEEPCTSGVACTPGCKYTEWSAWSSCDCSGTQTRDRVVTFPEGVIDATCQSSKDTRSCSKPEGCTETAPDSGDATLAIAVGLPVGILGLCIIAGSLFLIGGRSGDQEEDETNYQYFDQSSATLDQDSEYVQEIGPESQNWAS
;
A
#
# COMPACT_ATOMS: atom_id res chain seq x y z
N GLY A 1 28.72 -75.47 18.18
CA GLY A 1 28.80 -74.79 19.50
C GLY A 1 29.46 -75.72 20.51
N TRP A 2 29.62 -75.25 21.75
CA TRP A 2 29.84 -75.98 23.02
C TRP A 2 30.76 -77.24 23.06
N VAL A 3 31.70 -77.42 24.00
CA VAL A 3 32.34 -76.54 25.02
C VAL A 3 33.53 -77.31 25.63
N SER A 4 34.37 -76.67 26.47
CA SER A 4 35.38 -77.26 27.42
C SER A 4 36.29 -78.41 26.92
N GLY A 5 37.62 -78.35 27.00
CA GLY A 5 38.43 -77.71 28.03
C GLY A 5 38.66 -78.66 29.21
N ASN A 6 39.90 -79.08 29.45
CA ASN A 6 40.27 -79.85 30.64
C ASN A 6 41.74 -79.58 31.02
N LYS A 7 42.06 -79.53 32.32
CA LYS A 7 43.40 -79.19 32.82
C LYS A 7 44.21 -80.44 33.16
N ASN A 8 45.38 -80.61 32.53
CA ASN A 8 46.48 -81.51 32.91
C ASN A 8 47.74 -81.02 32.16
N THR A 9 48.95 -80.99 32.70
CA THR A 9 49.43 -81.23 34.09
C THR A 9 50.81 -80.61 34.25
N ARG A 10 51.13 -80.19 35.49
CA ARG A 10 52.47 -79.84 36.00
C ARG A 10 53.19 -78.64 35.39
N ASP A 11 53.75 -77.87 36.31
CA ASP A 11 54.82 -76.92 36.09
C ASP A 11 56.07 -77.67 35.60
N ALA A 12 56.34 -77.54 34.30
CA ALA A 12 57.67 -77.15 33.91
C ALA A 12 57.68 -75.63 33.97
N ASP A 13 58.23 -75.06 35.04
CA ASP A 13 58.50 -73.62 35.12
C ASP A 13 59.61 -73.33 34.11
N CYS A 14 59.20 -73.06 32.87
CA CYS A 14 60.08 -72.65 31.79
C CYS A 14 60.54 -71.23 32.12
N ASP A 15 61.60 -71.14 32.94
CA ASP A 15 62.32 -69.90 33.25
C ASP A 15 62.48 -69.10 31.95
N THR A 16 61.66 -68.03 31.85
CA THR A 16 61.54 -67.20 30.64
C THR A 16 62.70 -66.23 30.63
N GLY A 17 63.91 -66.80 30.50
CA GLY A 17 65.22 -66.19 30.45
C GLY A 17 65.18 -64.72 30.05
N THR A 18 65.00 -63.88 31.05
CA THR A 18 64.79 -62.45 30.85
C THR A 18 66.14 -61.83 30.56
N CYS A 19 66.25 -61.14 29.43
CA CYS A 19 67.42 -60.33 29.14
C CYS A 19 67.52 -59.25 30.24
N ILE A 20 68.51 -59.35 31.12
CA ILE A 20 68.73 -58.34 32.15
C ILE A 20 69.51 -57.22 31.46
N HIS A 21 68.89 -56.06 31.30
CA HIS A 21 69.55 -54.85 30.80
C HIS A 21 70.16 -54.02 31.93
N ASN A 22 70.99 -53.06 31.55
CA ASN A 22 71.38 -51.94 32.40
C ASN A 22 70.22 -50.92 32.53
N GLU A 23 70.42 -49.93 33.40
CA GLU A 23 69.53 -48.76 33.46
C GLU A 23 69.52 -48.01 32.12
N TRP A 24 68.40 -47.33 31.85
CA TRP A 24 68.28 -46.46 30.69
C TRP A 24 69.21 -45.25 30.77
N SER A 25 69.82 -44.89 29.64
CA SER A 25 70.46 -43.57 29.50
C SER A 25 69.43 -42.43 29.54
N SER A 26 69.92 -41.23 29.82
CA SER A 26 69.13 -40.00 29.71
C SER A 26 68.61 -39.81 28.28
N TRP A 27 67.39 -39.30 28.15
CA TRP A 27 66.84 -38.92 26.85
C TRP A 27 67.70 -37.87 26.15
N THR A 28 67.85 -38.00 24.83
CA THR A 28 68.42 -36.93 23.98
C THR A 28 67.55 -35.68 24.03
N THR A 29 68.16 -34.50 24.18
CA THR A 29 67.45 -33.21 24.14
C THR A 29 66.90 -32.91 22.76
N CYS A 30 65.59 -32.66 22.66
CA CYS A 30 64.97 -32.06 21.48
C CYS A 30 65.42 -30.61 21.30
N LYS A 31 65.36 -30.09 20.08
CA LYS A 31 65.62 -28.67 19.80
C LYS A 31 64.34 -27.84 19.99
N ASP A 32 63.18 -28.40 19.64
CA ASP A 32 61.87 -27.90 20.06
C ASP A 32 61.15 -28.96 20.92
N PRO A 33 60.93 -28.71 22.22
CA PRO A 33 60.24 -29.66 23.10
C PRO A 33 58.76 -29.87 22.76
N CYS A 34 58.16 -29.03 21.92
CA CYS A 34 56.79 -29.20 21.44
C CYS A 34 56.71 -29.90 20.07
N SER A 35 57.83 -30.22 19.41
CA SER A 35 57.77 -30.72 18.03
C SER A 35 57.14 -32.12 17.95
N ASN A 36 56.20 -32.26 17.03
CA ASN A 36 55.59 -33.53 16.59
C ASN A 36 56.36 -34.18 15.41
N THR A 37 57.51 -33.62 15.02
CA THR A 37 58.39 -34.15 13.96
C THR A 37 59.81 -34.47 14.45
N GLU A 38 60.25 -33.85 15.55
CA GLU A 38 61.46 -34.29 16.27
C GLU A 38 61.13 -35.46 17.19
N THR A 39 62.08 -36.37 17.35
CA THR A 39 62.00 -37.49 18.29
C THR A 39 63.17 -37.44 19.26
N MET A 40 62.89 -37.76 20.53
CA MET A 40 63.94 -38.10 21.49
C MET A 40 64.14 -39.61 21.53
N SER A 41 65.37 -40.02 21.85
CA SER A 41 65.71 -41.43 22.05
C SER A 41 66.54 -41.63 23.32
N ARG A 42 66.52 -42.85 23.82
CA ARG A 42 67.40 -43.36 24.87
C ARG A 42 67.69 -44.83 24.63
N ASN A 43 68.78 -45.33 25.19
CA ASN A 43 69.22 -46.70 25.00
C ASN A 43 69.54 -47.40 26.34
N ARG A 44 69.51 -48.73 26.34
CA ARG A 44 70.05 -49.57 27.43
C ARG A 44 70.71 -50.81 26.85
N THR A 45 71.88 -51.15 27.39
CA THR A 45 72.66 -52.31 26.94
C THR A 45 72.33 -53.56 27.74
N VAL A 46 72.56 -54.74 27.17
CA VAL A 46 72.44 -56.01 27.90
C VAL A 46 73.50 -56.08 29.00
N LYS A 47 73.08 -56.42 30.23
CA LYS A 47 73.90 -56.58 31.43
C LYS A 47 74.24 -58.05 31.69
N THR A 48 73.25 -58.94 31.55
CA THR A 48 73.42 -60.39 31.67
C THR A 48 72.53 -61.11 30.66
N VAL A 49 73.09 -62.11 29.98
CA VAL A 49 72.38 -63.02 29.07
C VAL A 49 72.01 -64.29 29.84
N SER A 50 70.74 -64.72 29.82
CA SER A 50 70.37 -66.03 30.36
C SER A 50 71.03 -67.14 29.53
N GLN A 51 71.64 -68.12 30.19
CA GLN A 51 72.60 -69.03 29.55
C GLN A 51 71.97 -70.19 28.78
N ASN A 52 70.65 -70.25 28.69
CA ASN A 52 69.87 -71.35 28.11
C ASN A 52 69.17 -70.93 26.81
N TRP A 53 68.83 -71.91 25.97
CA TRP A 53 68.20 -71.77 24.64
C TRP A 53 68.91 -70.84 23.63
N ALA A 54 69.96 -71.39 22.98
CA ALA A 54 70.80 -70.74 21.97
C ALA A 54 70.12 -70.47 20.59
N SER A 55 68.93 -69.86 20.58
CA SER A 55 68.18 -69.49 19.37
C SER A 55 67.76 -68.02 19.30
N ILE A 56 67.76 -67.29 20.42
CA ILE A 56 67.38 -65.87 20.47
C ILE A 56 68.47 -65.09 21.23
N PRO A 57 69.32 -64.30 20.56
CA PRO A 57 70.30 -63.46 21.25
C PRO A 57 69.61 -62.26 21.89
N CYS A 58 69.88 -62.00 23.17
CA CYS A 58 69.55 -60.72 23.80
C CYS A 58 70.19 -59.56 23.01
N ARG A 59 69.49 -58.44 22.92
CA ARG A 59 69.94 -57.24 22.21
C ARG A 59 69.81 -56.01 23.10
N ASP A 60 70.66 -55.04 22.83
CA ASP A 60 70.51 -53.68 23.36
C ASP A 60 69.20 -53.08 22.84
N GLU A 61 68.53 -52.31 23.69
CA GLU A 61 67.24 -51.71 23.38
C GLU A 61 67.38 -50.19 23.20
N THR A 62 66.64 -49.66 22.23
CA THR A 62 66.47 -48.22 22.01
C THR A 62 64.99 -47.90 22.11
N GLN A 63 64.63 -46.98 23.01
CA GLN A 63 63.30 -46.38 23.04
C GLN A 63 63.34 -45.05 22.28
N ILE A 64 62.31 -44.80 21.47
CA ILE A 64 62.10 -43.56 20.73
C ILE A 64 60.72 -43.03 21.13
N GLN A 65 60.59 -41.71 21.28
CA GLN A 65 59.32 -41.03 21.57
C GLN A 65 59.29 -39.67 20.86
N LEU A 66 58.11 -39.18 20.49
CA LEU A 66 57.95 -37.82 19.97
C LEU A 66 58.24 -36.79 21.07
N CYS A 67 58.87 -35.67 20.72
CA CYS A 67 59.21 -34.63 21.70
C CYS A 67 57.97 -34.04 22.39
N SER A 68 56.86 -33.93 21.65
CA SER A 68 55.55 -33.51 22.12
C SER A 68 54.88 -34.42 23.15
N GLU A 69 55.30 -35.68 23.29
CA GLU A 69 54.70 -36.66 24.21
C GLU A 69 55.46 -36.78 25.55
N ASN A 70 56.55 -36.03 25.74
CA ASN A 70 57.28 -36.00 27.00
C ASN A 70 56.41 -35.34 28.10
N PRO A 71 56.15 -36.00 29.24
CA PRO A 71 55.33 -35.43 30.32
C PRO A 71 55.78 -34.07 30.86
N GLN A 72 57.04 -33.68 30.64
CA GLN A 72 57.56 -32.35 31.02
C GLN A 72 57.30 -31.25 29.98
N SER A 73 56.95 -31.58 28.73
CA SER A 73 56.62 -30.58 27.69
C SER A 73 55.11 -30.39 27.51
N ILE A 74 54.29 -31.43 27.73
CA ILE A 74 52.82 -31.42 27.52
C ILE A 74 52.15 -30.15 28.09
N GLU A 75 52.36 -29.83 29.37
CA GLU A 75 51.76 -28.66 30.04
C GLU A 75 52.08 -27.31 29.35
N THR A 76 53.26 -27.20 28.73
CA THR A 76 53.74 -26.01 28.00
C THR A 76 53.51 -26.05 26.47
N CYS A 77 52.96 -27.15 25.95
CA CYS A 77 52.74 -27.34 24.50
C CYS A 77 51.26 -27.51 24.13
N GLU A 78 50.40 -27.93 25.07
CA GLU A 78 48.94 -27.94 24.91
C GLU A 78 48.32 -26.54 25.07
N THR A 79 48.96 -25.65 25.83
CA THR A 79 48.48 -24.29 26.09
C THR A 79 48.96 -23.29 25.04
N CYS A 80 48.03 -22.52 24.49
CA CYS A 80 48.28 -21.51 23.47
C CYS A 80 48.78 -20.19 24.10
N LEU A 81 49.79 -19.56 23.47
CA LEU A 81 50.34 -18.29 23.95
C LEU A 81 49.68 -17.13 23.23
N VAL A 82 49.35 -16.08 23.99
CA VAL A 82 48.64 -14.89 23.52
C VAL A 82 49.44 -13.63 23.82
N GLY A 83 49.19 -12.57 23.05
CA GLY A 83 49.83 -11.27 23.21
C GLY A 83 49.27 -10.43 24.36
N SER A 84 49.79 -9.21 24.46
CA SER A 84 49.16 -8.15 25.26
C SER A 84 47.78 -7.79 24.68
N TRP A 85 46.90 -7.30 25.54
CA TRP A 85 45.63 -6.70 25.12
C TRP A 85 45.86 -5.42 24.30
N SER A 86 44.94 -5.16 23.37
CA SER A 86 44.74 -3.85 22.75
C SER A 86 44.30 -2.83 23.80
N GLU A 87 44.35 -1.55 23.41
CA GLU A 87 43.52 -0.53 24.05
C GLU A 87 42.03 -0.91 23.96
N TRP A 88 41.25 -0.39 24.88
CA TRP A 88 39.79 -0.54 24.85
C TRP A 88 39.18 0.25 23.69
N SER A 89 38.12 -0.29 23.10
CA SER A 89 37.23 0.47 22.22
C SER A 89 36.56 1.63 22.97
N ASP A 90 36.01 2.57 22.20
CA ASP A 90 34.96 3.45 22.69
C ASP A 90 33.78 2.64 23.26
N CYS A 91 33.00 3.27 24.15
CA CYS A 91 31.80 2.66 24.71
C CYS A 91 30.68 2.59 23.66
N SER A 92 29.92 1.49 23.64
CA SER A 92 28.81 1.28 22.70
C SER A 92 27.67 2.30 22.81
N THR A 93 27.64 3.10 23.86
CA THR A 93 26.69 4.19 24.10
C THR A 93 27.45 5.41 24.64
N SER A 94 26.97 6.63 24.32
CA SER A 94 27.52 7.88 24.88
C SER A 94 26.97 8.20 26.28
N CYS A 95 25.86 7.59 26.67
CA CYS A 95 25.23 7.66 27.98
C CYS A 95 24.50 6.33 28.30
N GLY A 96 24.15 6.12 29.56
CA GLY A 96 23.57 4.85 30.04
C GLY A 96 24.56 3.69 30.00
N GLU A 97 24.17 2.54 30.55
CA GLU A 97 25.02 1.35 30.58
C GLU A 97 25.33 0.82 29.18
N GLY A 98 26.54 1.09 28.72
CA GLY A 98 27.12 0.58 27.48
C GLY A 98 28.15 -0.51 27.74
N ASN A 99 28.81 -0.95 26.67
CA ASN A 99 29.91 -1.92 26.76
C ASN A 99 31.07 -1.50 25.86
N ARG A 100 32.30 -1.77 26.30
CA ARG A 100 33.53 -1.62 25.52
C ARG A 100 34.24 -2.97 25.40
N ILE A 101 35.05 -3.12 24.37
CA ILE A 101 35.72 -4.38 24.02
C ILE A 101 37.21 -4.13 23.79
N ARG A 102 38.05 -5.08 24.20
CA ARG A 102 39.47 -5.16 23.79
C ARG A 102 39.80 -6.56 23.30
N THR A 103 40.82 -6.68 22.46
CA THR A 103 41.22 -7.95 21.84
C THR A 103 42.72 -8.22 22.01
N ARG A 104 43.13 -9.48 21.88
CA ARG A 104 44.54 -9.87 21.81
C ARG A 104 44.72 -11.00 20.81
N GLU A 105 45.88 -11.02 20.17
CA GLU A 105 46.22 -12.02 19.15
C GLU A 105 46.97 -13.22 19.75
N ILE A 106 46.93 -14.35 19.05
CA ILE A 106 47.71 -15.54 19.37
C ILE A 106 49.17 -15.30 18.95
N THR A 107 50.11 -15.40 19.89
CA THR A 107 51.56 -15.29 19.62
C THR A 107 52.22 -16.64 19.37
N LYS A 108 51.63 -17.75 19.86
CA LYS A 108 51.98 -19.12 19.48
C LYS A 108 50.72 -19.99 19.50
N PRO A 109 50.30 -20.60 18.37
CA PRO A 109 49.15 -21.50 18.33
C PRO A 109 49.41 -22.78 19.15
N PRO A 110 48.34 -23.45 19.63
CA PRO A 110 48.47 -24.70 20.37
C PRO A 110 48.87 -25.84 19.43
N LEU A 111 49.62 -26.83 19.92
CA LEU A 111 50.21 -27.87 19.08
C LEU A 111 49.19 -28.66 18.22
N ASN A 112 47.98 -28.83 18.75
CA ASN A 112 46.91 -29.58 18.09
C ASN A 112 46.09 -28.74 17.06
N GLY A 113 46.39 -27.45 16.89
CA GLY A 113 45.60 -26.54 16.04
C GLY A 113 44.20 -26.23 16.58
N ASP A 114 43.93 -26.55 17.84
CA ASP A 114 42.66 -26.32 18.53
C ASP A 114 42.69 -24.99 19.29
N ASP A 115 42.31 -23.90 18.63
CA ASP A 115 42.28 -22.55 19.22
C ASP A 115 41.33 -22.43 20.43
N SER A 116 40.46 -23.42 20.70
CA SER A 116 39.69 -23.46 21.96
C SER A 116 40.56 -23.70 23.22
N LYS A 117 41.85 -24.04 23.03
CA LYS A 117 42.87 -24.09 24.10
C LYS A 117 43.58 -22.75 24.34
N CYS A 118 43.23 -21.69 23.62
CA CYS A 118 43.73 -20.35 23.89
C CYS A 118 42.98 -19.70 25.07
N PRO A 119 43.69 -18.93 25.93
CA PRO A 119 43.05 -17.96 26.81
C PRO A 119 42.19 -16.97 26.01
N GLU A 120 41.13 -16.44 26.62
CA GLU A 120 40.14 -15.57 25.97
C GLU A 120 40.79 -14.47 25.11
N LEU A 121 40.45 -14.40 23.83
CA LEU A 121 41.03 -13.45 22.87
C LEU A 121 40.28 -12.12 22.78
N ILE A 122 39.10 -12.04 23.40
CA ILE A 122 38.19 -10.89 23.42
C ILE A 122 37.71 -10.71 24.85
N GLU A 123 37.86 -9.51 25.41
CA GLU A 123 37.37 -9.14 26.73
C GLU A 123 36.36 -8.00 26.59
N LYS A 124 35.29 -8.03 27.41
CA LYS A 124 34.17 -7.10 27.34
C LYS A 124 33.87 -6.54 28.73
N GLU A 125 33.82 -5.22 28.85
CA GLU A 125 33.57 -4.51 30.11
C GLU A 125 32.38 -3.54 29.96
N SER A 126 31.55 -3.44 30.99
CA SER A 126 30.47 -2.45 31.06
C SER A 126 31.02 -1.05 31.29
N CYS A 127 30.55 -0.06 30.54
CA CYS A 127 30.95 1.34 30.66
C CYS A 127 29.73 2.27 30.81
N ASN A 128 29.97 3.53 31.17
CA ASN A 128 28.96 4.60 31.25
C ASN A 128 27.77 4.36 32.21
N LYS A 129 27.91 3.44 33.18
CA LYS A 129 26.89 3.15 34.21
C LYS A 129 26.42 4.40 34.98
N ASP A 130 27.35 5.31 35.29
CA ASP A 130 27.09 6.54 36.05
C ASP A 130 26.77 7.75 35.16
N VAL A 131 26.61 7.57 33.85
CA VAL A 131 26.28 8.63 32.89
C VAL A 131 24.79 8.59 32.60
N GLU A 132 23.99 9.35 33.36
CA GLU A 132 22.57 9.50 33.03
C GLU A 132 22.39 10.04 31.60
N CYS A 133 21.57 9.37 30.80
CA CYS A 133 21.14 9.94 29.53
C CYS A 133 20.22 11.14 29.79
N PRO A 134 20.30 12.21 28.97
CA PRO A 134 19.30 13.27 29.04
C PRO A 134 17.92 12.68 28.77
N HIS A 135 17.01 12.78 29.74
CA HIS A 135 15.63 12.37 29.58
C HIS A 135 14.92 13.27 28.57
N VAL A 136 15.00 12.92 27.29
CA VAL A 136 14.15 13.49 26.25
C VAL A 136 12.72 13.06 26.55
N GLN A 137 11.92 13.96 27.10
CA GLN A 137 10.50 13.69 27.33
C GLN A 137 9.83 13.53 25.97
N CYS A 138 9.23 12.36 25.74
CA CYS A 138 8.48 12.08 24.52
C CYS A 138 7.21 12.93 24.48
N GLU A 139 7.25 14.03 23.72
CA GLU A 139 6.09 14.85 23.45
C GLU A 139 5.18 14.10 22.47
N LEU A 140 4.08 13.57 23.00
CA LEU A 140 3.03 12.91 22.24
C LEU A 140 2.08 13.98 21.71
N GLY A 141 1.94 14.04 20.38
CA GLY A 141 0.92 14.85 19.74
C GLY A 141 -0.48 14.28 19.94
N GLU A 142 -1.49 15.09 19.64
CA GLU A 142 -2.88 14.63 19.60
C GLU A 142 -3.07 13.52 18.55
N TRP A 143 -4.05 12.66 18.82
CA TRP A 143 -4.46 11.63 17.87
C TRP A 143 -5.23 12.23 16.70
N SER A 144 -4.95 11.74 15.49
CA SER A 144 -5.81 11.95 14.33
C SER A 144 -7.21 11.40 14.58
N SER A 145 -8.18 11.89 13.80
CA SER A 145 -9.43 11.16 13.56
C SER A 145 -9.13 9.72 13.13
N TRP A 146 -10.03 8.80 13.50
CA TRP A 146 -10.02 7.42 12.99
C TRP A 146 -10.23 7.40 11.47
N SER A 147 -9.52 6.50 10.79
CA SER A 147 -9.75 6.21 9.38
C SER A 147 -11.16 5.62 9.16
N PRO A 148 -11.68 5.66 7.93
CA PRO A 148 -12.71 4.70 7.51
C PRO A 148 -12.30 3.27 7.85
N CYS A 149 -13.27 2.38 8.05
CA CYS A 149 -13.00 0.96 8.25
C CYS A 149 -12.33 0.37 7.00
N SER A 150 -11.39 -0.58 7.16
CA SER A 150 -10.69 -1.24 6.05
C SER A 150 -11.59 -2.11 5.16
N VAL A 151 -12.86 -2.26 5.53
CA VAL A 151 -13.91 -2.94 4.78
C VAL A 151 -15.16 -2.06 4.81
N THR A 152 -16.10 -2.34 3.91
CA THR A 152 -17.34 -1.58 3.72
C THR A 152 -18.57 -2.28 4.29
N CYS A 153 -18.46 -3.61 4.50
CA CYS A 153 -19.40 -4.47 5.19
C CYS A 153 -18.61 -5.48 6.04
N GLY A 154 -19.23 -6.07 7.07
CA GLY A 154 -18.60 -7.09 7.91
C GLY A 154 -17.46 -6.57 8.79
N CYS A 155 -16.46 -7.42 9.04
CA CYS A 155 -15.39 -7.18 10.01
C CYS A 155 -14.10 -6.65 9.36
N GLY A 156 -13.64 -5.47 9.79
CA GLY A 156 -12.38 -4.87 9.36
C GLY A 156 -11.63 -4.18 10.49
N THR A 157 -10.69 -3.30 10.13
CA THR A 157 -9.88 -2.52 11.06
C THR A 157 -9.88 -1.04 10.67
N THR A 158 -10.00 -0.14 11.64
CA THR A 158 -9.75 1.30 11.50
C THR A 158 -8.46 1.65 12.22
N THR A 159 -7.72 2.64 11.72
CA THR A 159 -6.45 3.11 12.30
C THR A 159 -6.49 4.60 12.59
N ARG A 160 -5.64 5.05 13.52
CA ARG A 160 -5.34 6.46 13.75
C ARG A 160 -3.87 6.64 14.09
N ASN A 161 -3.35 7.82 13.78
CA ASN A 161 -1.93 8.15 13.98
C ASN A 161 -1.80 9.37 14.91
N ARG A 162 -0.67 9.48 15.62
CA ARG A 162 -0.26 10.67 16.38
C ARG A 162 1.19 11.02 16.04
N GLU A 163 1.56 12.28 16.23
CA GLU A 163 2.97 12.65 16.24
C GLU A 163 3.64 12.15 17.53
N VAL A 164 4.91 11.76 17.43
CA VAL A 164 5.76 11.42 18.58
C VAL A 164 7.07 12.17 18.39
N LYS A 165 7.42 13.06 19.32
CA LYS A 165 8.61 13.91 19.26
C LYS A 165 9.53 13.59 20.44
N GLY A 166 10.77 13.25 20.13
CA GLY A 166 11.78 12.83 21.09
C GLY A 166 12.59 11.64 20.55
N GLU A 167 13.69 11.33 21.22
CA GLU A 167 14.52 10.17 20.89
C GLU A 167 14.16 8.98 21.79
N ASN A 168 14.23 7.76 21.23
CA ASN A 168 14.04 6.50 21.94
C ASN A 168 12.65 6.29 22.61
N CYS A 169 11.59 6.85 22.02
CA CYS A 169 10.21 6.71 22.50
C CYS A 169 9.64 5.30 22.26
N THR A 170 9.19 4.63 23.33
CA THR A 170 8.53 3.31 23.27
C THR A 170 7.05 3.37 22.88
N GLU A 171 6.46 4.57 22.85
CA GLU A 171 5.06 4.82 22.53
C GLU A 171 4.80 4.72 21.02
N LEU A 172 3.88 3.83 20.62
CA LEU A 172 3.58 3.63 19.20
C LEU A 172 2.88 4.86 18.56
N PRO A 173 3.29 5.28 17.35
CA PRO A 173 2.67 6.41 16.66
C PRO A 173 1.33 6.05 15.97
N THR A 174 0.98 4.76 15.89
CA THR A 174 -0.23 4.25 15.25
C THR A 174 -1.01 3.34 16.19
N GLU A 175 -2.32 3.53 16.26
CA GLU A 175 -3.27 2.63 16.94
C GLU A 175 -4.20 1.99 15.90
N SER A 176 -4.57 0.73 16.11
CA SER A 176 -5.52 0.00 15.26
C SER A 176 -6.62 -0.64 16.10
N LYS A 177 -7.86 -0.58 15.61
CA LYS A 177 -9.05 -1.09 16.29
C LYS A 177 -9.98 -1.81 15.32
N LYS A 178 -10.55 -2.94 15.72
CA LYS A 178 -11.55 -3.66 14.92
C LYS A 178 -12.83 -2.84 14.79
N CYS A 179 -13.38 -2.81 13.58
CA CYS A 179 -14.67 -2.22 13.24
C CYS A 179 -15.56 -3.29 12.62
N ASN A 180 -16.82 -3.35 13.06
CA ASN A 180 -17.83 -4.26 12.52
C ASN A 180 -18.92 -3.39 11.89
N LEU A 181 -19.10 -3.52 10.57
CA LEU A 181 -20.16 -2.88 9.80
C LEU A 181 -21.30 -3.87 9.54
N ALA A 182 -22.35 -3.42 8.84
CA ALA A 182 -23.49 -4.25 8.46
C ALA A 182 -23.02 -5.51 7.68
N ASN A 183 -23.79 -6.59 7.79
CA ASN A 183 -23.41 -7.89 7.22
C ASN A 183 -23.33 -7.84 5.69
N CYS A 184 -22.36 -8.54 5.09
CA CYS A 184 -22.12 -8.53 3.64
C CYS A 184 -23.15 -9.34 2.82
N ASP A 185 -24.06 -10.07 3.47
CA ASP A 185 -25.15 -10.80 2.81
C ASP A 185 -26.22 -9.87 2.19
N ASP A 186 -26.17 -8.56 2.48
CA ASP A 186 -27.07 -7.55 1.94
C ASP A 186 -26.31 -6.56 1.03
N ASN A 187 -26.52 -6.69 -0.29
CA ASN A 187 -25.82 -5.92 -1.33
C ASN A 187 -25.89 -4.40 -1.12
N SER A 188 -26.91 -3.91 -0.42
CA SER A 188 -27.10 -2.51 -0.03
C SER A 188 -25.85 -1.87 0.61
N ALA A 189 -25.12 -2.62 1.45
CA ALA A 189 -23.90 -2.13 2.09
C ALA A 189 -22.75 -1.94 1.08
N SER A 190 -22.53 -2.91 0.20
CA SER A 190 -21.53 -2.85 -0.87
C SER A 190 -21.83 -1.74 -1.88
N CYS A 191 -23.11 -1.59 -2.24
CA CYS A 191 -23.56 -0.56 -3.18
C CYS A 191 -23.45 0.86 -2.62
N THR A 192 -23.73 1.07 -1.34
CA THR A 192 -23.51 2.37 -0.69
C THR A 192 -22.04 2.79 -0.74
N ALA A 193 -21.11 1.84 -0.69
CA ALA A 193 -19.68 2.11 -0.67
C ALA A 193 -19.03 2.39 -2.03
N VAL A 194 -19.66 2.00 -3.14
CA VAL A 194 -19.20 2.35 -4.50
C VAL A 194 -19.78 3.67 -5.01
N MET A 195 -20.62 4.35 -4.22
CA MET A 195 -21.14 5.67 -4.58
C MET A 195 -20.11 6.79 -4.39
N SER A 196 -20.28 7.85 -5.18
CA SER A 196 -19.69 9.16 -4.92
C SER A 196 -20.35 9.83 -3.70
N VAL A 197 -19.74 10.92 -3.22
CA VAL A 197 -20.41 11.81 -2.26
C VAL A 197 -21.59 12.49 -2.94
N TRP A 198 -22.65 12.76 -2.17
CA TRP A 198 -23.76 13.59 -2.65
C TRP A 198 -23.27 14.97 -3.07
N SER A 199 -23.89 15.53 -4.11
CA SER A 199 -23.78 16.95 -4.42
C SER A 199 -24.30 17.82 -3.27
N GLU A 200 -23.92 19.08 -3.27
CA GLU A 200 -24.67 20.11 -2.55
C GLU A 200 -26.14 20.10 -3.01
N TRP A 201 -27.04 20.54 -2.13
CA TRP A 201 -28.46 20.72 -2.44
C TRP A 201 -28.66 21.83 -3.47
N SER A 202 -29.61 21.65 -4.38
CA SER A 202 -30.08 22.70 -5.27
C SER A 202 -30.69 23.87 -4.48
N VAL A 203 -30.87 25.01 -5.14
CA VAL A 203 -31.87 26.00 -4.69
C VAL A 203 -33.27 25.37 -4.69
N CYS A 204 -34.18 25.92 -3.88
CA CYS A 204 -35.58 25.49 -3.85
C CYS A 204 -36.22 25.64 -5.23
N SER A 205 -36.96 24.65 -5.71
CA SER A 205 -37.55 24.68 -7.06
C SER A 205 -38.49 25.88 -7.26
N GLU A 206 -39.28 26.20 -6.23
CA GLU A 206 -40.25 27.29 -6.27
C GLU A 206 -39.69 28.56 -5.62
N LYS A 207 -39.99 29.71 -6.25
CA LYS A 207 -39.57 31.05 -5.79
C LYS A 207 -40.49 31.65 -4.70
N CYS A 208 -41.57 30.96 -4.36
CA CYS A 208 -42.48 31.28 -3.26
C CYS A 208 -43.21 29.99 -2.79
N ASP A 209 -43.87 30.05 -1.63
CA ASP A 209 -44.52 28.93 -0.93
C ASP A 209 -43.60 27.71 -0.76
N GLN A 210 -44.02 26.52 -1.21
CA GLN A 210 -43.32 25.26 -1.05
C GLN A 210 -42.83 24.71 -2.39
N GLY A 211 -41.63 24.15 -2.38
CA GLY A 211 -41.04 23.41 -3.50
C GLY A 211 -40.23 22.23 -3.00
N VAL A 212 -39.32 21.73 -3.85
CA VAL A 212 -38.31 20.74 -3.44
C VAL A 212 -36.90 21.22 -3.72
N VAL A 213 -35.96 20.84 -2.85
CA VAL A 213 -34.53 20.83 -3.16
C VAL A 213 -34.13 19.44 -3.61
N ARG A 214 -33.15 19.35 -4.51
CA ARG A 214 -32.63 18.11 -5.08
C ARG A 214 -31.14 17.99 -4.87
N ARG A 215 -30.65 16.77 -4.66
CA ARG A 215 -29.22 16.45 -4.76
C ARG A 215 -28.99 15.15 -5.51
N TYR A 216 -27.80 15.03 -6.09
CA TYR A 216 -27.45 13.96 -7.03
C TYR A 216 -26.14 13.27 -6.60
N ARG A 217 -26.01 11.98 -6.92
CA ARG A 217 -24.73 11.25 -6.86
C ARG A 217 -24.71 10.17 -7.94
N ASP A 218 -23.51 9.83 -8.39
CA ASP A 218 -23.26 8.74 -9.34
C ASP A 218 -22.27 7.71 -8.75
N PHE A 219 -22.01 6.64 -9.48
CA PHE A 219 -21.03 5.62 -9.14
C PHE A 219 -19.59 6.14 -9.20
N ASP A 220 -18.86 5.99 -8.11
CA ASP A 220 -17.42 6.22 -8.07
C ASP A 220 -16.68 4.91 -8.37
N PHE A 221 -16.42 4.68 -9.65
CA PHE A 221 -15.75 3.47 -10.12
C PHE A 221 -14.30 3.32 -9.61
N THR A 222 -13.69 4.34 -8.99
CA THR A 222 -12.41 4.14 -8.27
C THR A 222 -12.57 3.27 -7.02
N LYS A 223 -13.80 3.17 -6.48
CA LYS A 223 -14.17 2.30 -5.34
C LYS A 223 -14.69 0.92 -5.75
N ILE A 224 -14.69 0.58 -7.05
CA ILE A 224 -15.28 -0.66 -7.58
C ILE A 224 -14.68 -1.96 -7.00
N GLY A 225 -13.47 -1.88 -6.42
CA GLY A 225 -12.79 -2.99 -5.74
C GLY A 225 -13.52 -3.62 -4.56
N VAL A 226 -14.58 -2.97 -4.04
CA VAL A 226 -15.53 -3.58 -3.09
C VAL A 226 -16.17 -4.86 -3.66
N PHE A 227 -16.31 -4.97 -4.99
CA PHE A 227 -16.85 -6.14 -5.68
C PHE A 227 -15.76 -7.08 -6.22
N GLY A 228 -14.49 -6.90 -5.84
CA GLY A 228 -13.37 -7.71 -6.30
C GLY A 228 -12.82 -7.37 -7.69
N TYR A 229 -13.31 -6.30 -8.32
CA TYR A 229 -12.83 -5.80 -9.63
C TYR A 229 -11.63 -4.85 -9.48
N ASN A 230 -10.74 -4.81 -10.46
CA ASN A 230 -9.57 -3.90 -10.42
C ASN A 230 -10.00 -2.45 -10.73
N PRO A 231 -9.84 -1.46 -9.84
CA PRO A 231 -10.24 -0.09 -10.12
C PRO A 231 -9.46 0.56 -11.28
N PRO A 232 -10.09 1.37 -12.15
CA PRO A 232 -11.50 1.80 -12.14
C PRO A 232 -12.48 0.84 -12.85
N GLY A 233 -12.06 -0.39 -13.13
CA GLY A 233 -12.84 -1.41 -13.82
C GLY A 233 -12.88 -1.21 -15.35
N THR A 234 -13.08 -2.31 -16.06
CA THR A 234 -13.53 -2.31 -17.46
C THR A 234 -14.99 -1.85 -17.55
N SER A 235 -15.42 -1.40 -18.73
CA SER A 235 -16.82 -0.99 -18.97
C SER A 235 -17.83 -2.10 -18.64
N GLU A 236 -17.45 -3.38 -18.79
CA GLU A 236 -18.28 -4.50 -18.37
C GLU A 236 -18.42 -4.63 -16.84
N GLU A 237 -17.33 -4.47 -16.10
CA GLU A 237 -17.34 -4.52 -14.62
C GLU A 237 -18.15 -3.35 -14.05
N GLN A 238 -17.99 -2.15 -14.63
CA GLN A 238 -18.81 -0.98 -14.29
C GLN A 238 -20.30 -1.21 -14.58
N ASN A 239 -20.64 -1.87 -15.68
CA ASN A 239 -22.02 -2.24 -16.00
C ASN A 239 -22.57 -3.33 -15.07
N LYS A 240 -21.76 -4.33 -14.70
CA LYS A 240 -22.14 -5.33 -13.69
C LYS A 240 -22.46 -4.67 -12.35
N VAL A 241 -21.66 -3.68 -11.92
CA VAL A 241 -21.94 -2.91 -10.68
C VAL A 241 -23.18 -2.01 -10.82
N ARG A 242 -23.42 -1.36 -11.97
CA ARG A 242 -24.68 -0.64 -12.22
C ARG A 242 -25.91 -1.56 -12.08
N GLU A 243 -25.87 -2.79 -12.61
CA GLU A 243 -26.96 -3.76 -12.48
C GLU A 243 -27.14 -4.30 -11.05
N ILE A 244 -26.04 -4.59 -10.34
CA ILE A 244 -26.08 -5.06 -8.94
C ILE A 244 -26.66 -3.97 -8.02
N CYS A 245 -26.39 -2.70 -8.30
CA CYS A 245 -26.69 -1.57 -7.43
C CYS A 245 -27.80 -0.63 -7.93
N LYS A 246 -28.55 -1.01 -8.98
CA LYS A 246 -29.60 -0.20 -9.62
C LYS A 246 -30.66 0.35 -8.66
N ASP A 247 -30.94 -0.36 -7.57
CA ASP A 247 -31.95 0.02 -6.56
C ASP A 247 -31.39 1.03 -5.52
N THR A 248 -30.13 1.47 -5.68
CA THR A 248 -29.48 2.46 -4.81
C THR A 248 -29.81 3.88 -5.26
N PRO A 249 -30.36 4.76 -4.41
CA PRO A 249 -30.82 6.08 -4.84
C PRO A 249 -29.66 6.98 -5.29
N THR A 250 -29.76 7.50 -6.52
CA THR A 250 -28.85 8.48 -7.14
C THR A 250 -29.40 9.91 -7.15
N LEU A 251 -30.70 10.06 -6.90
CA LEU A 251 -31.43 11.30 -6.66
C LEU A 251 -32.03 11.25 -5.26
N GLU A 252 -32.03 12.39 -4.56
CA GLU A 252 -32.72 12.60 -3.29
C GLU A 252 -33.43 13.96 -3.35
N GLU A 253 -34.68 14.01 -2.86
CA GLU A 253 -35.53 15.21 -2.86
C GLU A 253 -36.02 15.49 -1.43
N GLU A 254 -35.91 16.74 -0.96
CA GLU A 254 -36.47 17.19 0.31
C GLU A 254 -37.39 18.41 0.13
N PRO A 255 -38.47 18.55 0.92
CA PRO A 255 -39.38 19.68 0.82
C PRO A 255 -38.74 20.96 1.37
N CYS A 256 -38.76 22.02 0.57
CA CYS A 256 -38.30 23.35 0.95
C CYS A 256 -39.47 24.33 1.04
N THR A 257 -39.32 25.38 1.85
CA THR A 257 -40.24 26.53 1.88
C THR A 257 -39.42 27.76 1.55
N SER A 258 -39.83 28.50 0.51
CA SER A 258 -39.03 29.59 -0.06
C SER A 258 -39.01 30.87 0.80
N GLY A 259 -39.67 30.87 1.97
CA GLY A 259 -39.79 31.99 2.91
C GLY A 259 -40.71 33.14 2.44
N VAL A 260 -40.88 33.29 1.13
CA VAL A 260 -41.80 34.23 0.47
C VAL A 260 -43.13 33.53 0.23
N ALA A 261 -44.25 34.11 0.68
CA ALA A 261 -45.58 33.58 0.37
C ALA A 261 -46.03 33.98 -1.06
N CYS A 262 -46.58 33.05 -1.84
CA CYS A 262 -47.14 33.30 -3.17
C CYS A 262 -48.47 34.08 -3.07
N THR A 263 -48.44 35.33 -2.60
CA THR A 263 -49.62 36.18 -2.58
C THR A 263 -49.99 36.61 -4.01
N PRO A 264 -51.22 36.34 -4.49
CA PRO A 264 -51.68 36.80 -5.79
C PRO A 264 -52.00 38.31 -5.78
N GLY A 265 -50.95 39.13 -5.68
CA GLY A 265 -51.01 40.59 -5.72
C GLY A 265 -51.14 41.18 -7.13
N CYS A 266 -51.14 40.34 -8.16
CA CYS A 266 -51.21 40.71 -9.58
C CYS A 266 -52.47 41.54 -9.88
N LYS A 267 -52.33 42.86 -9.98
CA LYS A 267 -53.40 43.75 -10.45
C LYS A 267 -53.32 43.89 -11.95
N TYR A 268 -54.15 43.11 -12.65
CA TYR A 268 -54.32 43.17 -14.10
C TYR A 268 -55.17 44.38 -14.49
N THR A 269 -54.81 45.07 -15.58
CA THR A 269 -55.77 45.89 -16.32
C THR A 269 -56.73 45.01 -17.12
N GLU A 270 -57.79 45.62 -17.65
CA GLU A 270 -58.50 45.05 -18.79
C GLU A 270 -57.55 44.77 -19.96
N TRP A 271 -57.93 43.81 -20.80
CA TRP A 271 -57.23 43.49 -22.03
C TRP A 271 -57.42 44.58 -23.10
N SER A 272 -56.39 44.81 -23.89
CA SER A 272 -56.51 45.55 -25.16
C SER A 272 -57.42 44.79 -26.14
N ALA A 273 -57.93 45.51 -27.14
CA ALA A 273 -58.64 44.90 -28.25
C ALA A 273 -57.68 44.02 -29.06
N TRP A 274 -58.13 42.85 -29.50
CA TRP A 274 -57.36 41.98 -30.38
C TRP A 274 -56.86 42.73 -31.61
N SER A 275 -55.58 42.50 -31.96
CA SER A 275 -54.96 43.03 -33.17
C SER A 275 -55.75 42.67 -34.44
N SER A 276 -55.46 43.32 -35.55
CA SER A 276 -55.76 42.73 -36.87
C SER A 276 -55.13 41.33 -36.97
N CYS A 277 -55.78 40.42 -37.70
CA CYS A 277 -55.18 39.12 -38.01
C CYS A 277 -53.94 39.32 -38.89
N ASP A 278 -52.81 38.74 -38.48
CA ASP A 278 -51.56 38.80 -39.23
C ASP A 278 -51.46 37.68 -40.31
N CYS A 279 -50.42 37.74 -41.15
CA CYS A 279 -50.20 36.75 -42.20
C CYS A 279 -49.69 35.38 -41.69
N SER A 280 -49.34 35.27 -40.41
CA SER A 280 -49.15 33.98 -39.72
C SER A 280 -50.49 33.36 -39.27
N GLY A 281 -51.62 34.06 -39.44
CA GLY A 281 -52.94 33.58 -39.02
C GLY A 281 -53.15 33.74 -37.52
N THR A 282 -52.53 34.76 -36.92
CA THR A 282 -52.54 35.03 -35.48
C THR A 282 -53.13 36.42 -35.17
N GLN A 283 -53.82 36.52 -34.05
CA GLN A 283 -54.13 37.77 -33.36
C GLN A 283 -53.45 37.76 -31.99
N THR A 284 -52.93 38.91 -31.60
CA THR A 284 -52.40 39.14 -30.25
C THR A 284 -53.20 40.21 -29.53
N ARG A 285 -53.13 40.20 -28.20
CA ARG A 285 -53.59 41.28 -27.31
C ARG A 285 -52.70 41.33 -26.08
N ASP A 286 -52.80 42.41 -25.33
CA ASP A 286 -51.95 42.73 -24.19
C ASP A 286 -52.74 43.32 -23.03
N ARG A 287 -52.17 43.25 -21.83
CA ARG A 287 -52.67 43.89 -20.60
C ARG A 287 -51.49 44.29 -19.73
N VAL A 288 -51.63 45.37 -18.98
CA VAL A 288 -50.63 45.74 -17.98
C VAL A 288 -50.85 44.92 -16.72
N VAL A 289 -49.79 44.31 -16.22
CA VAL A 289 -49.75 43.69 -14.88
C VAL A 289 -49.06 44.68 -13.95
N THR A 290 -49.67 44.98 -12.80
CA THR A 290 -49.09 45.85 -11.78
C THR A 290 -48.89 45.08 -10.48
N PHE A 291 -47.74 45.33 -9.85
CA PHE A 291 -47.24 44.61 -8.67
C PHE A 291 -47.19 45.57 -7.47
N PRO A 292 -47.47 45.10 -6.24
CA PRO A 292 -47.06 45.81 -5.03
C PRO A 292 -45.53 45.88 -4.94
N GLU A 293 -44.98 46.95 -4.35
CA GLU A 293 -43.54 47.04 -4.08
C GLU A 293 -43.08 45.88 -3.19
N GLY A 294 -42.01 45.19 -3.61
CA GLY A 294 -41.45 44.02 -2.92
C GLY A 294 -41.92 42.64 -3.41
N VAL A 295 -42.84 42.57 -4.39
CA VAL A 295 -43.26 41.28 -5.00
C VAL A 295 -42.42 40.97 -6.25
N ILE A 296 -42.01 39.70 -6.40
CA ILE A 296 -41.18 39.23 -7.52
C ILE A 296 -42.05 38.63 -8.65
N ASP A 297 -41.68 38.92 -9.90
CA ASP A 297 -42.42 38.60 -11.14
C ASP A 297 -42.35 37.10 -11.56
N ALA A 298 -42.71 36.19 -10.65
CA ALA A 298 -42.59 34.75 -10.86
C ALA A 298 -43.91 34.02 -11.17
N THR A 299 -45.07 34.60 -10.82
CA THR A 299 -46.35 33.87 -10.73
C THR A 299 -47.56 34.58 -11.34
N CYS A 300 -47.41 35.77 -11.92
CA CYS A 300 -48.49 36.41 -12.65
C CYS A 300 -48.64 35.79 -14.05
N GLN A 301 -49.89 35.65 -14.52
CA GLN A 301 -50.15 35.22 -15.90
C GLN A 301 -49.59 36.25 -16.90
N SER A 302 -49.23 35.78 -18.09
CA SER A 302 -48.65 36.61 -19.16
C SER A 302 -49.44 37.90 -19.42
N SER A 303 -48.68 38.97 -19.65
CA SER A 303 -49.16 40.29 -20.10
C SER A 303 -49.57 40.30 -21.57
N LYS A 304 -49.39 39.18 -22.29
CA LYS A 304 -49.81 38.95 -23.68
C LYS A 304 -50.63 37.67 -23.80
N ASP A 305 -51.57 37.67 -24.73
CA ASP A 305 -52.43 36.54 -25.08
C ASP A 305 -52.59 36.49 -26.62
N THR A 306 -52.76 35.28 -27.15
CA THR A 306 -52.54 34.95 -28.56
C THR A 306 -53.56 33.93 -29.03
N ARG A 307 -54.20 34.15 -30.19
CA ARG A 307 -55.16 33.19 -30.78
C ARG A 307 -55.06 33.11 -32.29
N SER A 308 -55.47 31.98 -32.85
CA SER A 308 -55.58 31.79 -34.30
C SER A 308 -56.74 32.59 -34.91
N CYS A 309 -56.59 32.96 -36.19
CA CYS A 309 -57.57 33.70 -36.99
C CYS A 309 -57.40 33.39 -38.49
N SER A 310 -58.42 33.70 -39.29
CA SER A 310 -58.35 33.58 -40.75
C SER A 310 -57.44 34.67 -41.33
N LYS A 311 -56.32 34.26 -41.95
CA LYS A 311 -55.37 35.16 -42.64
C LYS A 311 -56.12 36.09 -43.63
N PRO A 312 -55.80 37.40 -43.68
CA PRO A 312 -56.41 38.30 -44.66
C PRO A 312 -55.95 38.00 -46.09
N GLU A 313 -56.79 38.32 -47.07
CA GLU A 313 -56.48 38.14 -48.49
C GLU A 313 -55.27 39.01 -48.90
N GLY A 314 -54.28 38.41 -49.55
CA GLY A 314 -53.02 39.07 -49.95
C GLY A 314 -51.78 38.60 -49.19
N CYS A 315 -51.92 37.80 -48.13
CA CYS A 315 -50.79 37.19 -47.44
C CYS A 315 -50.10 36.10 -48.28
N THR A 316 -48.93 36.42 -48.86
CA THR A 316 -48.11 35.46 -49.62
C THR A 316 -47.17 34.66 -48.70
N GLU A 317 -47.20 33.34 -48.80
CA GLU A 317 -46.34 32.44 -48.00
C GLU A 317 -44.93 32.33 -48.58
N THR A 318 -44.15 33.39 -48.42
CA THR A 318 -42.69 33.40 -48.61
C THR A 318 -42.05 34.10 -47.42
N ALA A 319 -41.44 33.35 -46.51
CA ALA A 319 -40.56 33.92 -45.51
C ALA A 319 -39.33 34.53 -46.22
N PRO A 320 -38.86 35.73 -45.83
CA PRO A 320 -37.54 36.18 -46.22
C PRO A 320 -36.50 35.38 -45.42
N ASP A 321 -35.77 34.49 -46.09
CA ASP A 321 -34.57 33.88 -45.53
C ASP A 321 -33.62 34.97 -45.02
N SER A 322 -32.90 34.70 -43.93
CA SER A 322 -31.92 35.61 -43.36
C SER A 322 -30.63 35.67 -44.19
N GLY A 323 -30.72 36.23 -45.39
CA GLY A 323 -29.58 36.49 -46.29
C GLY A 323 -29.37 38.00 -46.50
N ASP A 324 -28.15 38.45 -46.20
CA ASP A 324 -27.56 39.78 -46.48
C ASP A 324 -28.52 40.97 -46.72
N ALA A 325 -28.86 41.66 -45.62
CA ALA A 325 -29.51 42.96 -45.64
C ALA A 325 -28.57 44.07 -46.17
N THR A 326 -28.36 44.10 -47.49
CA THR A 326 -27.73 45.25 -48.17
C THR A 326 -28.70 46.44 -48.20
N LEU A 327 -28.20 47.62 -47.81
CA LEU A 327 -29.04 48.76 -47.46
C LEU A 327 -29.61 49.49 -48.69
N ALA A 328 -30.90 49.32 -48.98
CA ALA A 328 -31.61 50.05 -50.02
C ALA A 328 -32.46 51.19 -49.42
N ILE A 329 -32.15 52.44 -49.77
CA ILE A 329 -32.86 53.64 -49.30
C ILE A 329 -34.02 53.96 -50.24
N ALA A 330 -35.25 54.04 -49.71
CA ALA A 330 -36.44 54.52 -50.44
C ALA A 330 -37.20 55.59 -49.63
N VAL A 331 -37.47 56.72 -50.26
CA VAL A 331 -37.95 57.97 -49.63
C VAL A 331 -39.48 57.97 -49.44
N GLY A 332 -39.98 58.46 -48.29
CA GLY A 332 -41.43 58.54 -48.03
C GLY A 332 -41.85 59.39 -46.81
N LEU A 333 -41.61 60.71 -46.84
CA LEU A 333 -42.18 61.65 -45.86
C LEU A 333 -43.65 61.98 -46.19
N PRO A 334 -44.44 62.39 -45.19
CA PRO A 334 -44.67 63.84 -45.03
C PRO A 334 -44.20 64.39 -43.67
N VAL A 335 -44.03 65.72 -43.60
CA VAL A 335 -43.42 66.45 -42.46
C VAL A 335 -44.49 66.94 -41.47
N GLY A 336 -44.21 66.82 -40.15
CA GLY A 336 -45.18 67.06 -39.08
C GLY A 336 -44.68 67.79 -37.82
N ILE A 337 -43.71 68.72 -37.96
CA ILE A 337 -43.36 69.78 -36.97
C ILE A 337 -42.85 69.32 -35.57
N LEU A 338 -41.52 69.27 -35.46
CA LEU A 338 -40.68 69.88 -34.40
C LEU A 338 -41.12 69.86 -32.92
N GLY A 339 -40.33 69.15 -32.10
CA GLY A 339 -40.24 69.32 -30.65
C GLY A 339 -38.86 68.88 -30.11
N LEU A 340 -37.89 69.80 -30.06
CA LEU A 340 -36.49 69.51 -29.70
C LEU A 340 -36.30 69.34 -28.18
N CYS A 341 -35.48 68.35 -27.77
CA CYS A 341 -34.70 68.43 -26.52
C CYS A 341 -33.47 67.51 -26.54
N ILE A 342 -32.36 67.97 -25.93
CA ILE A 342 -31.03 67.34 -25.80
C ILE A 342 -30.29 68.09 -24.66
N ILE A 343 -29.24 67.59 -24.00
CA ILE A 343 -28.30 66.46 -24.18
C ILE A 343 -27.99 65.86 -22.77
N ALA A 344 -27.39 64.69 -22.55
CA ALA A 344 -26.77 63.64 -23.39
C ALA A 344 -27.13 62.25 -22.81
N GLY A 345 -26.38 61.13 -22.91
CA GLY A 345 -25.07 60.83 -23.53
C GLY A 345 -24.54 59.43 -23.15
N SER A 346 -23.49 59.00 -23.85
CA SER A 346 -22.37 58.12 -23.44
C SER A 346 -22.54 57.10 -22.28
N LEU A 347 -22.17 55.81 -22.36
CA LEU A 347 -21.45 54.95 -23.35
C LEU A 347 -21.55 53.46 -22.84
N PHE A 348 -21.12 52.34 -23.45
CA PHE A 348 -20.37 52.06 -24.68
C PHE A 348 -20.65 50.65 -25.31
N LEU A 349 -19.68 49.72 -25.25
CA LEU A 349 -19.57 48.36 -25.85
C LEU A 349 -20.27 47.30 -24.96
N ILE A 350 -21.02 46.29 -25.46
CA ILE A 350 -20.72 45.19 -26.41
C ILE A 350 -19.80 44.09 -25.81
N GLY A 351 -20.33 42.86 -25.70
CA GLY A 351 -19.54 41.61 -25.61
C GLY A 351 -20.09 40.57 -24.62
N GLY A 352 -20.40 39.35 -25.09
CA GLY A 352 -20.79 38.20 -24.24
C GLY A 352 -22.09 37.53 -24.66
N ARG A 353 -22.02 36.59 -25.62
CA ARG A 353 -23.16 35.81 -26.13
C ARG A 353 -23.16 34.43 -25.48
N SER A 354 -24.23 34.08 -24.78
CA SER A 354 -24.51 32.70 -24.38
C SER A 354 -24.88 31.83 -25.59
N GLY A 355 -24.67 30.52 -25.47
CA GLY A 355 -24.94 29.56 -26.53
C GLY A 355 -24.96 28.15 -25.95
N ASP A 356 -26.07 27.80 -25.33
CA ASP A 356 -26.42 26.40 -25.06
C ASP A 356 -27.13 25.81 -26.28
N GLN A 357 -27.12 24.48 -26.37
CA GLN A 357 -27.76 23.74 -27.47
C GLN A 357 -29.25 23.56 -27.22
N GLU A 358 -30.00 23.39 -28.30
CA GLU A 358 -31.30 22.71 -28.29
C GLU A 358 -31.21 21.55 -29.30
N GLU A 359 -31.93 20.47 -29.02
CA GLU A 359 -31.82 19.19 -29.73
C GLU A 359 -32.76 19.14 -30.94
N ASP A 360 -32.56 18.20 -31.88
CA ASP A 360 -33.69 17.35 -32.29
C ASP A 360 -33.27 16.06 -33.06
N GLU A 361 -34.21 15.12 -33.17
CA GLU A 361 -34.02 13.76 -33.69
C GLU A 361 -34.11 13.62 -35.23
N THR A 362 -33.45 12.60 -35.82
CA THR A 362 -34.11 11.37 -36.31
C THR A 362 -33.27 10.48 -37.25
N ASN A 363 -33.12 9.21 -36.84
CA ASN A 363 -33.34 7.96 -37.61
C ASN A 363 -33.13 7.90 -39.14
N TYR A 364 -32.27 6.97 -39.62
CA TYR A 364 -32.63 5.97 -40.65
C TYR A 364 -31.63 4.78 -40.67
N GLN A 365 -32.12 3.57 -40.96
CA GLN A 365 -31.29 2.35 -41.13
C GLN A 365 -30.69 2.23 -42.53
N TYR A 366 -29.54 1.54 -42.68
CA TYR A 366 -29.39 0.49 -43.71
C TYR A 366 -28.28 -0.53 -43.34
N PHE A 367 -28.30 -1.66 -44.06
CA PHE A 367 -27.45 -2.84 -43.96
C PHE A 367 -25.96 -2.59 -44.32
N ASP A 368 -25.03 -3.39 -43.78
CA ASP A 368 -24.47 -4.52 -44.57
C ASP A 368 -23.84 -5.66 -43.72
N GLN A 369 -23.46 -6.74 -44.39
CA GLN A 369 -23.14 -8.07 -43.87
C GLN A 369 -21.64 -8.30 -43.62
N SER A 370 -21.31 -9.22 -42.71
CA SER A 370 -20.04 -9.96 -42.73
C SER A 370 -20.27 -11.45 -42.43
N SER A 371 -20.20 -12.28 -43.47
CA SER A 371 -20.25 -13.74 -43.35
C SER A 371 -18.91 -14.29 -42.85
N ALA A 372 -18.95 -15.19 -41.86
CA ALA A 372 -17.77 -15.91 -41.39
C ALA A 372 -17.34 -17.02 -42.36
N THR A 373 -16.04 -17.37 -42.37
CA THR A 373 -15.53 -18.75 -42.58
C THR A 373 -14.02 -18.85 -42.28
N LEU A 374 -13.62 -19.92 -41.55
CA LEU A 374 -12.44 -20.77 -41.78
C LEU A 374 -11.01 -20.17 -41.59
N ASP A 375 -10.01 -20.86 -41.01
CA ASP A 375 -10.02 -22.12 -40.22
C ASP A 375 -8.69 -22.36 -39.45
N GLN A 376 -8.68 -23.43 -38.64
CA GLN A 376 -7.54 -24.30 -38.23
C GLN A 376 -6.38 -23.85 -37.30
N ASP A 377 -6.30 -24.59 -36.18
CA ASP A 377 -5.17 -25.40 -35.66
C ASP A 377 -3.83 -24.78 -35.21
N SER A 378 -3.52 -24.98 -33.92
CA SER A 378 -2.36 -25.82 -33.51
C SER A 378 -2.44 -26.24 -32.03
N GLU A 379 -1.97 -27.45 -31.73
CA GLU A 379 -1.92 -28.04 -30.38
C GLU A 379 -0.69 -27.58 -29.57
N TYR A 380 -0.80 -27.63 -28.24
CA TYR A 380 0.21 -28.35 -27.47
C TYR A 380 -0.38 -28.99 -26.20
N VAL A 381 0.04 -30.23 -25.92
CA VAL A 381 -0.45 -31.06 -24.80
C VAL A 381 0.72 -31.41 -23.88
N GLN A 382 0.51 -31.38 -22.57
CA GLN A 382 1.30 -32.20 -21.65
C GLN A 382 0.53 -32.51 -20.34
N GLU A 383 0.01 -33.73 -20.24
CA GLU A 383 -0.40 -34.34 -18.97
C GLU A 383 0.80 -35.10 -18.37
N ILE A 384 1.10 -34.88 -17.08
CA ILE A 384 1.66 -35.91 -16.19
C ILE A 384 1.13 -35.72 -14.76
N GLY A 385 0.65 -36.82 -14.16
CA GLY A 385 0.59 -37.07 -12.72
C GLY A 385 0.86 -38.57 -12.47
N PRO A 386 0.65 -39.13 -11.26
CA PRO A 386 0.15 -38.53 -10.02
C PRO A 386 1.10 -38.80 -8.81
N GLU A 387 0.54 -39.15 -7.64
CA GLU A 387 1.15 -39.43 -6.31
C GLU A 387 1.40 -38.18 -5.44
N SER A 388 0.66 -37.86 -4.37
CA SER A 388 0.07 -38.59 -3.22
C SER A 388 1.01 -38.76 -2.00
N GLN A 389 0.80 -37.93 -0.96
CA GLN A 389 1.07 -38.28 0.44
C GLN A 389 0.01 -37.66 1.36
N ASN A 390 -0.13 -38.23 2.57
CA ASN A 390 -1.25 -37.97 3.49
C ASN A 390 -0.86 -37.01 4.62
N TRP A 391 -1.77 -36.13 5.03
CA TRP A 391 -1.79 -35.53 6.36
C TRP A 391 -3.20 -35.60 6.96
N ALA A 392 -3.32 -36.27 8.11
CA ALA A 392 -4.55 -36.35 8.89
C ALA A 392 -4.23 -36.65 10.37
N SER A 393 -4.24 -35.62 11.20
CA SER A 393 -4.31 -35.65 12.68
C SER A 393 -4.65 -34.24 13.16
#